data_AF-A0A7J4PQQ4-F1
#
_entry.id   AF-A0A7J4PQQ4-F1
#
_cell.length_a   1.000
_cell.length_b   1.000
_cell.length_c   1.000
_cell.angle_alpha   90.00
_cell.angle_beta   90.00
_cell.angle_gamma   90.00
#
_symmetry.space_group_name_H-M   'P 1'
#
loop_
_entity.id
_entity.type
_entity.pdbx_description
1 polymer ?
#
loop_
_entity_poly.entity_id
_entity_poly.type
_entity_poly.pdbx_seq_one_letter_code
_entity_poly.pdbx_strand_id
1 'polypeptide(L)'
;MGGQNFDYNRAEEVKAEIDRSLENRKKPEPGFELFRIPDPAQTDEDRPFLLVARPWLYHFGTGTRTGKVPDLRRLTKENGVEMNPEDLSALGFPSGEKVALDSGQGRIVVMVKQNRRVPTGTVLAHASFDLETILPAGFPGQSRTCPVKVVRSDV
;
A
#
# COMPACT_ATOMS: atom_id res chain seq x y z
N MET A 1 -17.52 25.53 -10.14
CA MET A 1 -17.67 24.62 -11.29
C MET A 1 -18.36 23.36 -10.81
N GLY A 2 -19.63 23.18 -11.20
CA GLY A 2 -20.45 22.04 -10.78
C GLY A 2 -19.94 20.75 -11.41
N GLY A 3 -19.86 19.70 -10.60
CA GLY A 3 -19.54 18.36 -11.06
C GLY A 3 -20.58 17.89 -12.06
N GLN A 4 -20.12 17.36 -13.19
CA GLN A 4 -20.96 16.59 -14.08
C GLN A 4 -21.58 15.44 -13.29
N ASN A 5 -22.88 15.23 -13.47
CA ASN A 5 -23.65 14.15 -12.84
C ASN A 5 -23.06 12.80 -13.28
N PHE A 6 -22.18 12.24 -12.46
CA PHE A 6 -21.78 10.84 -12.55
C PHE A 6 -22.90 10.00 -11.95
N ASP A 7 -23.83 9.58 -12.80
CA ASP A 7 -24.96 8.72 -12.43
C ASP A 7 -24.51 7.25 -12.32
N TYR A 8 -23.60 6.96 -11.39
CA TYR A 8 -23.17 5.59 -11.10
C TYR A 8 -24.09 4.98 -10.05
N ASN A 9 -25.27 4.51 -10.47
CA ASN A 9 -26.22 3.86 -9.57
C ASN A 9 -25.78 2.45 -9.09
N ARG A 10 -24.63 1.94 -9.54
CA ARG A 10 -24.12 0.62 -9.15
C ARG A 10 -22.60 0.58 -9.03
N ALA A 11 -22.09 0.36 -7.81
CA ALA A 11 -20.67 0.15 -7.53
C ALA A 11 -20.07 -1.05 -8.32
N GLU A 12 -20.88 -2.06 -8.63
CA GLU A 12 -20.52 -3.23 -9.43
C GLU A 12 -20.10 -2.85 -10.86
N GLU A 13 -20.83 -1.94 -11.51
CA GLU A 13 -20.56 -1.52 -12.88
C GLU A 13 -19.29 -0.67 -12.97
N VAL A 14 -19.08 0.22 -11.98
CA VAL A 14 -17.84 0.99 -11.85
C VAL A 14 -16.65 0.07 -11.66
N LYS A 15 -16.78 -0.96 -10.82
CA LYS A 15 -15.72 -1.93 -10.58
C LYS A 15 -15.40 -2.72 -11.84
N ALA A 16 -16.41 -3.23 -12.56
CA ALA A 16 -16.22 -3.97 -13.80
C ALA A 16 -15.54 -3.11 -14.89
N GLU A 17 -15.88 -1.84 -14.99
CA GLU A 17 -15.25 -0.91 -15.94
C GLU A 17 -13.80 -0.60 -15.55
N ILE A 18 -13.52 -0.45 -14.25
CA ILE A 18 -12.15 -0.29 -13.76
C ILE A 18 -11.32 -1.53 -14.07
N ASP A 19 -11.84 -2.73 -13.78
CA ASP A 19 -11.14 -3.99 -14.06
C ASP A 19 -10.85 -4.15 -15.57
N ARG A 20 -11.84 -3.84 -16.43
CA ARG A 20 -11.67 -3.83 -17.90
C ARG A 20 -10.64 -2.79 -18.36
N SER A 21 -10.62 -1.61 -17.74
CA SER A 21 -9.64 -0.56 -18.04
C SER A 21 -8.23 -0.96 -17.59
N LEU A 22 -8.10 -1.65 -16.45
CA LEU A 22 -6.84 -2.18 -15.94
C LEU A 22 -6.27 -3.27 -16.85
N GLU A 23 -7.10 -4.14 -17.42
CA GLU A 23 -6.70 -5.17 -18.38
C GLU A 23 -6.18 -4.59 -19.70
N ASN A 24 -6.80 -3.50 -20.17
CA ASN A 24 -6.45 -2.83 -21.42
C ASN A 24 -5.35 -1.77 -21.28
N ARG A 25 -4.82 -1.54 -20.08
CA ARG A 25 -3.69 -0.61 -19.91
C ARG A 25 -2.49 -1.14 -20.67
N LYS A 26 -2.03 -0.38 -21.68
CA LYS A 26 -0.69 -0.53 -22.26
C LYS A 26 0.30 -0.64 -21.10
N LYS A 27 1.11 -1.69 -21.10
CA LYS A 27 2.26 -1.77 -20.19
C LYS A 27 3.09 -0.50 -20.42
N PRO A 28 3.56 0.17 -19.35
CA PRO A 28 4.44 1.31 -19.52
C PRO A 28 5.61 0.91 -20.42
N GLU A 29 5.99 1.80 -21.34
CA GLU A 29 7.15 1.61 -22.21
C GLU A 29 8.38 1.25 -21.33
N PRO A 30 9.23 0.29 -21.74
CA PRO A 30 10.41 -0.07 -20.97
C PRO A 30 11.29 1.18 -20.78
N GLY A 31 11.42 1.65 -19.53
CA GLY A 31 12.06 2.92 -19.17
C GLY A 31 11.13 3.94 -18.53
N PHE A 32 9.80 3.75 -18.59
CA PHE A 32 8.84 4.51 -17.80
C PHE A 32 8.72 3.88 -16.40
N GLU A 33 9.73 4.08 -15.55
CA GLU A 33 9.66 3.74 -14.13
C GLU A 33 8.65 4.67 -13.44
N LEU A 34 7.36 4.32 -13.56
CA LEU A 34 6.26 5.07 -12.92
C LEU A 34 6.40 5.10 -11.39
N PHE A 35 7.32 4.31 -10.84
CA PHE A 35 7.62 4.20 -9.44
C PHE A 35 9.08 3.76 -9.26
N ARG A 36 10.02 4.69 -9.12
CA ARG A 36 11.36 4.37 -8.63
C ARG A 36 11.20 3.95 -7.17
N ILE A 37 11.33 2.67 -6.88
CA ILE A 37 11.51 2.20 -5.50
C ILE A 37 12.85 2.80 -5.05
N PRO A 38 12.87 3.67 -4.02
CA PRO A 38 14.12 4.27 -3.59
C PRO A 38 15.09 3.18 -3.13
N ASP A 39 16.37 3.49 -3.23
CA ASP A 39 17.45 2.53 -3.04
C ASP A 39 17.32 1.84 -1.66
N PRO A 40 17.35 0.49 -1.59
CA PRO A 40 17.37 -0.25 -0.33
C PRO A 40 18.55 0.10 0.58
N ALA A 41 19.56 0.86 0.13
CA ALA A 41 20.64 1.39 0.96
C ALA A 41 20.19 2.24 2.17
N GLN A 42 18.89 2.58 2.30
CA GLN A 42 18.31 3.23 3.48
C GLN A 42 17.89 2.26 4.61
N THR A 43 17.99 0.95 4.41
CA THR A 43 17.70 -0.05 5.45
C THR A 43 18.92 -0.32 6.32
N ASP A 44 18.69 -0.55 7.61
CA ASP A 44 19.71 -0.90 8.61
C ASP A 44 19.62 -2.41 8.93
N GLU A 45 20.63 -3.00 9.55
CA GLU A 45 20.64 -4.41 9.99
C GLU A 45 19.44 -4.72 10.90
N ASP A 46 19.04 -3.76 11.74
CA ASP A 46 17.89 -3.89 12.63
C ASP A 46 16.53 -3.78 11.90
N ARG A 47 16.50 -3.15 10.72
CA ARG A 47 15.28 -2.84 9.95
C ARG A 47 15.51 -3.17 8.46
N PRO A 48 15.56 -4.48 8.12
CA PRO A 48 15.98 -4.94 6.79
C PRO A 48 14.95 -4.72 5.68
N PHE A 49 13.75 -4.22 6.00
CA PHE A 49 12.69 -4.01 5.02
C PHE A 49 12.46 -2.53 4.75
N LEU A 50 12.22 -2.17 3.49
CA LEU A 50 11.81 -0.83 3.11
C LEU A 50 10.28 -0.75 3.00
N LEU A 51 9.65 -0.01 3.90
CA LEU A 51 8.23 0.35 3.76
C LEU A 51 8.07 1.43 2.71
N VAL A 52 7.12 1.22 1.82
CA VAL A 52 6.79 2.14 0.75
C VAL A 52 5.30 2.42 0.78
N ALA A 53 4.94 3.67 1.07
CA ALA A 53 3.57 4.15 1.06
C ALA A 53 3.19 4.66 -0.34
N ARG A 54 2.26 3.97 -0.99
CA ARG A 54 1.86 4.27 -2.37
C ARG A 54 0.42 4.77 -2.49
N PRO A 55 0.11 5.60 -3.50
CA PRO A 55 -1.26 5.92 -3.86
C PRO A 55 -2.05 4.66 -4.22
N TRP A 56 -3.36 4.67 -3.93
CA TRP A 56 -4.28 3.61 -4.31
C TRP A 56 -5.29 4.13 -5.31
N LEU A 57 -5.71 3.29 -6.27
CA LEU A 57 -6.58 3.71 -7.36
C LEU A 57 -7.90 4.34 -6.86
N TYR A 58 -8.49 3.78 -5.80
CA TYR A 58 -9.78 4.23 -5.25
C TYR A 58 -9.67 5.34 -4.19
N HIS A 59 -8.46 5.63 -3.69
CA HIS A 59 -8.26 6.61 -2.63
C HIS A 59 -7.30 7.71 -3.04
N PHE A 60 -7.83 8.93 -2.99
CA PHE A 60 -7.02 10.13 -3.16
C PHE A 60 -6.26 10.49 -1.86
N GLY A 61 -4.94 10.65 -1.98
CA GLY A 61 -4.07 11.05 -0.88
C GLY A 61 -4.19 10.12 0.34
N THR A 62 -4.37 10.70 1.51
CA THR A 62 -4.55 10.01 2.79
C THR A 62 -5.94 9.37 2.95
N GLY A 63 -6.82 9.46 1.95
CA GLY A 63 -8.14 8.83 2.02
C GLY A 63 -9.15 9.54 2.92
N THR A 64 -8.83 10.66 3.57
CA THR A 64 -9.73 11.36 4.51
C THR A 64 -11.09 11.75 3.92
N ARG A 65 -11.13 12.07 2.61
CA ARG A 65 -12.37 12.39 1.88
C ARG A 65 -13.02 11.16 1.28
N THR A 66 -12.24 10.33 0.60
CA THR A 66 -12.73 9.16 -0.17
C THR A 66 -13.08 7.97 0.73
N GLY A 67 -12.48 7.85 1.91
CA GLY A 67 -12.82 6.85 2.92
C GLY A 67 -14.18 7.06 3.58
N LYS A 68 -14.77 8.26 3.47
CA LYS A 68 -16.15 8.54 3.91
C LYS A 68 -17.20 7.99 2.95
N VAL A 69 -16.82 7.66 1.71
CA VAL A 69 -17.72 7.10 0.71
C VAL A 69 -17.79 5.58 0.92
N PRO A 70 -18.95 5.01 1.29
CA PRO A 70 -19.07 3.59 1.65
C PRO A 70 -18.60 2.65 0.54
N ASP A 71 -18.92 2.95 -0.72
CA ASP A 71 -18.55 2.08 -1.85
C ASP A 71 -17.05 2.06 -2.10
N LEU A 72 -16.37 3.20 -2.01
CA LEU A 72 -14.90 3.25 -2.11
C LEU A 72 -14.24 2.54 -0.93
N ARG A 73 -14.80 2.66 0.27
CA ARG A 73 -14.30 1.95 1.45
C ARG A 73 -14.42 0.44 1.31
N ARG A 74 -15.48 -0.08 0.68
CA ARG A 74 -15.66 -1.51 0.38
C ARG A 74 -14.63 -2.03 -0.62
N LEU A 75 -14.22 -1.20 -1.58
CA LEU A 75 -13.20 -1.56 -2.57
C LEU A 75 -11.77 -1.54 -1.99
N THR A 76 -11.58 -0.87 -0.87
CA THR A 76 -10.31 -0.83 -0.17
C THR A 76 -10.18 -2.05 0.74
N LYS A 77 -9.26 -2.93 0.37
CA LYS A 77 -8.89 -4.10 1.17
C LYS A 77 -8.50 -3.63 2.57
N GLU A 78 -9.03 -4.33 3.58
CA GLU A 78 -8.72 -4.16 5.01
C GLU A 78 -7.22 -3.90 5.25
N ASN A 79 -6.94 -3.01 6.22
CA ASN A 79 -5.65 -2.56 6.74
C ASN A 79 -4.52 -3.58 6.59
N GLY A 80 -3.91 -3.57 5.42
CA GLY A 80 -2.96 -4.59 5.07
C GLY A 80 -1.81 -4.08 4.24
N VAL A 81 -0.69 -4.78 4.41
CA VAL A 81 0.55 -4.55 3.68
C VAL A 81 0.81 -5.72 2.76
N GLU A 82 1.43 -5.44 1.62
CA GLU A 82 1.81 -6.45 0.65
C GLU A 82 3.30 -6.74 0.76
N MET A 83 3.65 -8.03 0.81
CA MET A 83 5.03 -8.50 0.90
C MET A 83 5.28 -9.63 -0.10
N ASN A 84 6.54 -9.81 -0.50
CA ASN A 84 6.94 -10.94 -1.33
C ASN A 84 6.72 -12.27 -0.55
N PRO A 85 6.19 -13.33 -1.18
CA PRO A 85 6.04 -14.63 -0.53
C PRO A 85 7.37 -15.24 -0.02
N GLU A 86 8.50 -14.94 -0.66
CA GLU A 86 9.82 -15.40 -0.22
C GLU A 86 10.22 -14.76 1.12
N ASP A 87 10.02 -13.45 1.26
CA ASP A 87 10.25 -12.72 2.52
C ASP A 87 9.33 -13.25 3.63
N LEU A 88 8.07 -13.52 3.29
CA LEU A 88 7.11 -14.08 4.24
C LEU A 88 7.49 -15.48 4.70
N SER A 89 7.97 -16.31 3.77
CA SER A 89 8.48 -17.63 4.09
C SER A 89 9.74 -17.57 4.96
N ALA A 90 10.64 -16.63 4.69
CA ALA A 90 11.86 -16.41 5.47
C ALA A 90 11.54 -15.94 6.91
N LEU A 91 10.53 -15.09 7.06
CA LEU A 91 10.05 -14.63 8.37
C LEU A 91 9.11 -15.62 9.08
N GLY A 92 8.60 -16.64 8.38
CA GLY A 92 7.68 -17.63 8.92
C GLY A 92 6.26 -17.09 9.16
N PHE A 93 5.79 -16.15 8.33
CA PHE A 93 4.44 -15.57 8.39
C PHE A 93 3.54 -16.09 7.24
N PRO A 94 2.41 -16.75 7.51
CA PRO A 94 1.35 -16.95 6.53
C PRO A 94 0.72 -15.64 6.03
N SER A 95 0.24 -15.66 4.79
CA SER A 95 -0.61 -14.58 4.26
C SER A 95 -1.92 -14.51 5.05
N GLY A 96 -2.31 -13.30 5.43
CA GLY A 96 -3.49 -13.01 6.24
C GLY A 96 -3.19 -12.83 7.74
N GLU A 97 -1.96 -13.08 8.18
CA GLU A 97 -1.58 -12.90 9.58
C GLU A 97 -1.41 -11.42 9.94
N LYS A 98 -1.68 -11.08 11.21
CA LYS A 98 -1.39 -9.77 11.78
C LYS A 98 0.07 -9.72 12.21
N VAL A 99 0.81 -8.80 11.63
CA VAL A 99 2.19 -8.48 12.04
C VAL A 99 2.24 -7.06 12.56
N ALA A 100 3.28 -6.76 13.33
CA ALA A 100 3.58 -5.39 13.69
C ALA A 100 4.77 -4.88 12.88
N LEU A 101 4.63 -3.67 12.34
CA LEU A 101 5.70 -2.94 11.66
C LEU A 101 6.29 -1.92 12.62
N ASP A 102 7.60 -2.00 12.84
CA ASP A 102 8.36 -1.10 13.70
C ASP A 102 9.33 -0.26 12.87
N SER A 103 9.14 1.07 12.88
CA SER A 103 10.03 2.02 12.20
C SER A 103 10.99 2.72 13.17
N GLY A 104 11.01 2.34 14.45
CA GLY A 104 11.75 3.01 15.54
C GLY A 104 11.07 4.25 16.10
N GLN A 105 10.36 5.01 15.27
CA GLN A 105 9.54 6.15 15.72
C GLN A 105 8.19 5.70 16.30
N GLY A 106 7.71 4.53 15.87
CA GLY A 106 6.44 3.99 16.29
C GLY A 106 6.24 2.58 15.76
N ARG A 107 5.11 1.98 16.16
CA ARG A 107 4.71 0.62 15.80
C ARG A 107 3.23 0.60 15.41
N ILE A 108 2.90 -0.08 14.32
CA ILE A 108 1.52 -0.31 13.89
C ILE A 108 1.26 -1.80 13.66
N VAL A 109 0.02 -2.23 13.86
CA VAL A 109 -0.41 -3.61 13.57
C VAL A 109 -1.18 -3.64 12.25
N VAL A 110 -0.76 -4.51 11.34
CA VAL A 110 -1.31 -4.61 9.98
C VAL A 110 -1.45 -6.07 9.56
N MET A 111 -2.39 -6.34 8.66
CA MET A 111 -2.54 -7.68 8.07
C MET A 111 -1.60 -7.84 6.87
N VAL A 112 -0.83 -8.92 6.81
CA VAL A 112 0.06 -9.14 5.66
C VAL A 112 -0.66 -9.90 4.55
N LYS A 113 -0.41 -9.50 3.30
CA LYS A 113 -0.88 -10.20 2.11
C LYS A 113 0.30 -10.53 1.21
N GLN A 114 0.40 -11.77 0.78
CA GLN A 114 1.44 -12.14 -0.18
C GLN A 114 1.15 -11.53 -1.56
N ASN A 115 2.18 -10.98 -2.19
CA ASN A 115 2.11 -10.47 -3.56
C ASN A 115 3.46 -10.66 -4.27
N ARG A 116 3.48 -11.51 -5.30
CA ARG A 116 4.68 -11.81 -6.11
C ARG A 116 5.19 -10.62 -6.95
N ARG A 117 4.38 -9.56 -7.09
CA ARG A 117 4.78 -8.34 -7.80
C ARG A 117 5.61 -7.39 -6.92
N VAL A 118 5.65 -7.64 -5.61
CA VAL A 118 6.45 -6.89 -4.67
C VAL A 118 7.87 -7.45 -4.70
N PRO A 119 8.91 -6.63 -4.92
CA PRO A 119 10.30 -7.07 -4.81
C PRO A 119 10.61 -7.56 -3.39
N THR A 120 11.56 -8.48 -3.27
CA THR A 120 12.07 -8.93 -1.98
C THR A 120 12.69 -7.76 -1.19
N GLY A 121 12.57 -7.77 0.14
CA GLY A 121 13.05 -6.70 1.02
C GLY A 121 12.16 -5.44 1.01
N THR A 122 11.00 -5.47 0.36
CA THR A 122 10.07 -4.33 0.27
C THR A 122 8.72 -4.67 0.91
N VAL A 123 8.18 -3.73 1.68
CA VAL A 123 6.83 -3.79 2.23
C VAL A 123 6.01 -2.68 1.58
N LEU A 124 4.91 -3.01 0.92
CA LEU A 124 4.03 -2.00 0.33
C LEU A 124 2.82 -1.74 1.24
N ALA A 125 2.58 -0.48 1.56
CA ALA A 125 1.37 -0.04 2.23
C ALA A 125 0.65 1.02 1.38
N HIS A 126 -0.68 1.14 1.54
CA HIS A 126 -1.42 2.21 0.90
C HIS A 126 -1.30 3.49 1.71
N ALA A 127 -1.06 4.60 1.04
CA ALA A 127 -0.94 5.92 1.66
C ALA A 127 -2.23 6.41 2.33
N SER A 128 -3.38 5.77 2.05
CA SER A 128 -4.65 6.03 2.74
C SER A 128 -4.74 5.39 4.12
N PHE A 129 -3.78 4.56 4.51
CA PHE A 129 -3.73 4.00 5.86
C PHE A 129 -3.13 4.99 6.85
N ASP A 130 -3.48 4.80 8.12
CA ASP A 130 -2.90 5.54 9.23
C ASP A 130 -1.45 5.10 9.45
N LEU A 131 -0.56 5.68 8.65
CA LEU A 131 0.88 5.42 8.66
C LEU A 131 1.65 6.59 9.27
N GLU A 132 0.95 7.59 9.82
CA GLU A 132 1.59 8.78 10.40
C GLU A 132 2.45 8.44 11.61
N THR A 133 2.13 7.35 12.31
CA THR A 133 2.88 6.84 13.46
C THR A 133 4.27 6.30 13.09
N ILE A 134 4.46 5.83 11.84
CA ILE A 134 5.70 5.16 11.43
C ILE A 134 6.42 5.84 10.28
N LEU A 135 5.73 6.61 9.45
CA LEU A 135 6.35 7.32 8.33
C LEU A 135 6.78 8.72 8.79
N PRO A 136 7.97 9.19 8.39
CA PRO A 136 8.36 10.58 8.61
C PRO A 136 7.39 11.52 7.89
N ALA A 137 7.13 12.70 8.47
CA ALA A 137 6.30 13.71 7.82
C ALA A 137 6.82 14.00 6.40
N GLY A 138 5.98 13.76 5.40
CA GLY A 138 6.36 13.84 3.99
C GLY A 138 5.68 15.01 3.28
N PHE A 139 6.34 15.55 2.26
CA PHE A 139 5.70 16.51 1.35
C PHE A 139 4.62 15.82 0.50
N PRO A 140 3.47 16.47 0.25
CA PRO A 140 2.43 15.92 -0.62
C PRO A 140 3.00 15.68 -2.03
N GLY A 141 2.80 14.48 -2.57
CA GLY A 141 3.24 14.09 -3.92
C GLY A 141 4.53 13.28 -4.00
N GLN A 142 5.24 13.07 -2.88
CA GLN A 142 6.36 12.12 -2.82
C GLN A 142 5.92 10.79 -2.20
N SER A 143 6.46 9.68 -2.71
CA SER A 143 6.32 8.35 -2.08
C SER A 143 7.01 8.40 -0.73
N ARG A 144 6.26 8.27 0.37
CA ARG A 144 6.83 8.21 1.72
C ARG A 144 7.43 6.83 1.92
N THR A 145 8.70 6.79 2.27
CA THR A 145 9.41 5.54 2.57
C THR A 145 10.03 5.59 3.96
N CYS A 146 10.09 4.44 4.63
CA CYS A 146 10.86 4.29 5.87
C CYS A 146 11.37 2.85 6.01
N PRO A 147 12.55 2.65 6.63
CA PRO A 147 13.00 1.32 6.98
C PRO A 147 12.16 0.79 8.15
N VAL A 148 11.73 -0.48 8.06
CA VAL A 148 10.90 -1.14 9.06
C VAL A 148 11.39 -2.54 9.40
N LYS A 149 11.11 -2.95 10.63
CA LYS A 149 11.21 -4.33 11.08
C LYS A 149 9.82 -4.94 11.15
N VAL A 150 9.67 -6.13 10.59
CA VAL A 150 8.45 -6.93 10.71
C VAL A 150 8.60 -7.86 11.89
N VAL A 151 7.72 -7.75 12.87
CA VAL A 151 7.71 -8.60 14.08
C VAL A 151 6.34 -9.21 14.28
N ARG A 152 6.26 -10.30 15.06
CA ARG A 152 4.96 -10.88 15.45
C ARG A 152 4.16 -9.82 16.21
N SER A 153 2.85 -9.81 16.00
CA SER A 153 1.96 -8.96 16.79
C SER A 153 1.75 -9.62 18.16
N ASP A 154 2.08 -8.91 19.24
CA ASP A 154 1.90 -9.40 20.63
C ASP A 154 0.43 -9.23 21.11
N VAL A 155 -0.54 -9.46 20.22
CA VAL A 155 -1.98 -9.24 20.47
C VAL A 155 -2.67 -10.56 20.77
#